data_AF-A0A8H7PVQ6-F1
#
_entry.id   AF-A0A8H7PVQ6-F1
#
_cell.length_a   1.000
_cell.length_b   1.000
_cell.length_c   1.000
_cell.angle_alpha   90.00
_cell.angle_beta   90.00
_cell.angle_gamma   90.00
#
_symmetry.space_group_name_H-M   'P 1'
#
loop_
_entity.id
_entity.type
_entity.pdbx_description
1 polymer ?
#
loop_
_entity_poly.entity_id
_entity_poly.type
_entity_poly.pdbx_seq_one_letter_code
_entity_poly.pdbx_strand_id
1 'polypeptide(L)'
;MAVADKYTELELYDLELNEQLQYLDRKIEQLEQDVQDPPDNSIPEGIDRDQLAETVYNLETECDRLKEQLSEAFHQIVIKNTAERSLDMSHTVIKNLFPEDPDEQTVLFQEIEKRDDLVSEFLLTFEELRPYLTWIKETEANIMEVQSENRALMTSIVKAETAAKEAALAREASQRIQKLEREAAVKSDTLDRQQAASAQGSNSAGPSEDPHAMTDDGGSQRRVEESEEAILTLFKWYRIKRARNMVEFARNVLQGIIIESGIDWAEDERWMDVMLSAGEEI
;
A
#
# COMPACT_ATOMS: atom_id res chain seq x y z
N MET A 1 23.54 46.62 4.59
CA MET A 1 23.80 45.88 5.85
C MET A 1 22.75 44.79 6.07
N ALA A 2 21.44 45.07 5.92
CA ALA A 2 20.37 44.05 6.05
C ALA A 2 20.39 42.88 5.03
N VAL A 3 21.10 43.01 3.90
CA VAL A 3 21.22 41.93 2.91
C VAL A 3 22.22 40.86 3.37
N ALA A 4 23.28 41.25 4.09
CA ALA A 4 24.28 40.30 4.58
C ALA A 4 23.69 39.35 5.64
N ASP A 5 22.80 39.86 6.50
CA ASP A 5 22.14 39.05 7.54
C ASP A 5 21.17 38.00 6.97
N LYS A 6 20.52 38.28 5.83
CA LYS A 6 19.63 37.32 5.15
C LYS A 6 20.39 36.15 4.49
N TYR A 7 21.58 36.38 3.96
CA TYR A 7 22.40 35.31 3.39
C TYR A 7 22.85 34.34 4.48
N THR A 8 23.20 34.84 5.68
CA THR A 8 23.55 34.00 6.82
C THR A 8 22.39 33.15 7.34
N GLU A 9 21.15 33.64 7.31
CA GLU A 9 19.98 32.84 7.70
C GLU A 9 19.70 31.70 6.71
N LEU A 10 19.88 31.95 5.41
CA LEU A 10 19.68 30.92 4.38
C LEU A 10 20.75 29.83 4.44
N GLU A 11 22.01 30.21 4.65
CA GLU A 11 23.13 29.28 4.83
C GLU A 11 22.95 28.43 6.09
N LEU A 12 22.42 29.00 7.18
CA LEU A 12 22.09 28.24 8.40
C LEU A 12 20.99 27.22 8.15
N TYR A 13 19.96 27.59 7.39
CA TYR A 13 18.86 26.69 7.04
C TYR A 13 19.35 25.53 6.16
N ASP A 14 20.24 25.80 5.19
CA ASP A 14 20.82 24.73 4.36
C ASP A 14 21.69 23.77 5.15
N LEU A 15 22.44 24.30 6.14
CA LEU A 15 23.22 23.48 7.04
C LEU A 15 22.32 22.57 7.88
N GLU A 16 21.26 23.12 8.47
CA GLU A 16 20.29 22.39 9.30
C GLU A 16 19.58 21.30 8.49
N LEU A 17 19.16 21.61 7.26
CA LEU A 17 18.48 20.66 6.39
C LEU A 17 19.42 19.52 5.95
N ASN A 18 20.69 19.83 5.66
CA ASN A 18 21.68 18.81 5.32
C ASN A 18 22.04 17.92 6.52
N GLU A 19 22.09 18.48 7.74
CA GLU A 19 22.24 17.70 8.96
C GLU A 19 21.06 16.76 9.20
N GLN A 20 19.83 17.22 8.93
CA GLN A 20 18.62 16.39 9.00
C GLN A 20 18.64 15.26 7.98
N LEU A 21 19.04 15.51 6.72
CA LEU A 21 19.19 14.45 5.71
C LEU A 21 20.20 13.39 6.15
N GLN A 22 21.39 13.81 6.61
CA GLN A 22 22.41 12.89 7.11
C GLN A 22 21.96 12.10 8.34
N TYR A 23 21.10 12.68 9.18
CA TYR A 23 20.50 11.98 10.30
C TYR A 23 19.51 10.91 9.83
N LEU A 24 18.62 11.27 8.89
CA LEU A 24 17.63 10.34 8.32
C LEU A 24 18.30 9.19 7.57
N ASP A 25 19.31 9.46 6.74
CA ASP A 25 20.07 8.42 6.02
C ASP A 25 20.71 7.43 7.00
N ARG A 26 21.40 7.93 8.03
CA ARG A 26 21.98 7.08 9.08
C ARG A 26 20.93 6.26 9.83
N LYS A 27 19.74 6.83 10.04
CA LYS A 27 18.66 6.13 10.74
C LYS A 27 18.04 5.03 9.89
N ILE A 28 17.87 5.27 8.59
CA ILE A 28 17.41 4.27 7.62
C ILE A 28 18.44 3.14 7.52
N GLU A 29 19.72 3.46 7.35
CA GLU A 29 20.79 2.46 7.26
C GLU A 29 20.85 1.60 8.53
N GLN A 30 20.68 2.20 9.71
CA GLN A 30 20.58 1.46 10.97
C GLN A 30 19.37 0.51 10.99
N LEU A 31 18.18 0.97 10.59
CA LEU A 31 16.97 0.15 10.60
C LEU A 31 17.04 -0.97 9.55
N GLU A 32 17.60 -0.71 8.38
CA GLU A 32 17.83 -1.72 7.35
C GLU A 32 18.80 -2.80 7.84
N GLN A 33 19.86 -2.39 8.57
CA GLN A 33 20.78 -3.31 9.21
C GLN A 33 20.10 -4.14 10.32
N ASP A 34 19.25 -3.52 11.16
CA ASP A 34 18.50 -4.21 12.21
C ASP A 34 17.51 -5.25 11.65
N VAL A 35 16.96 -5.01 10.45
CA VAL A 35 16.08 -5.96 9.73
C VAL A 35 16.88 -7.08 9.07
N GLN A 36 18.04 -6.77 8.49
CA GLN A 36 18.84 -7.70 7.71
C GLN A 36 19.67 -8.66 8.57
N ASP A 37 20.22 -8.15 9.67
CA ASP A 37 20.95 -8.90 10.70
C ASP A 37 20.21 -8.79 12.03
N PRO A 38 19.04 -9.45 12.19
CA PRO A 38 18.36 -9.47 13.48
C PRO A 38 19.36 -10.02 14.51
N PRO A 39 19.54 -9.34 15.67
CA PRO A 39 20.62 -9.63 16.60
C PRO A 39 20.71 -11.12 16.90
N ASP A 40 21.81 -11.73 16.44
CA ASP A 40 22.00 -13.17 16.37
C ASP A 40 21.84 -13.81 17.75
N ASN A 41 20.81 -14.65 17.88
CA ASN A 41 20.62 -15.68 18.90
C ASN A 41 20.42 -15.25 20.36
N SER A 42 19.45 -14.39 20.60
CA SER A 42 18.44 -14.72 21.61
C SER A 42 17.15 -14.00 21.28
N ILE A 43 16.22 -14.67 20.57
CA ILE A 43 14.80 -14.42 20.83
C ILE A 43 14.70 -14.58 22.35
N PRO A 44 14.47 -13.52 23.14
CA PRO A 44 14.34 -13.65 24.58
C PRO A 44 13.28 -14.71 24.79
N GLU A 45 13.62 -15.81 25.47
CA GLU A 45 12.69 -16.91 25.71
C GLU A 45 11.41 -16.32 26.31
N GLY A 46 10.33 -16.26 25.50
CA GLY A 46 9.07 -15.64 25.88
C GLY A 46 8.53 -14.54 24.96
N ILE A 47 9.27 -14.06 23.97
CA ILE A 47 8.67 -13.20 22.94
C ILE A 47 7.87 -14.07 21.96
N ASP A 48 6.55 -13.88 21.99
CA ASP A 48 5.61 -14.54 21.10
C ASP A 48 5.93 -14.20 19.64
N ARG A 49 5.82 -15.19 18.75
CA ARG A 49 6.12 -15.02 17.32
C ARG A 49 5.22 -13.94 16.70
N ASP A 50 4.01 -13.79 17.24
CA ASP A 50 3.06 -12.77 16.83
C ASP A 50 3.52 -11.35 17.24
N GLN A 51 4.14 -11.20 18.41
CA GLN A 51 4.72 -9.92 18.85
C GLN A 51 5.93 -9.53 18.00
N LEU A 52 6.76 -10.51 17.62
CA LEU A 52 7.88 -10.26 16.72
C LEU A 52 7.39 -9.80 15.33
N ALA A 53 6.36 -10.47 14.79
CA ALA A 53 5.76 -10.07 13.52
C ALA A 53 5.17 -8.64 13.58
N GLU A 54 4.51 -8.28 14.68
CA GLU A 54 3.99 -6.92 14.89
C GLU A 54 5.12 -5.88 14.98
N THR A 55 6.23 -6.17 15.66
CA THR A 55 7.36 -5.25 15.72
C THR A 55 8.02 -5.04 14.36
N VAL A 56 8.20 -6.10 13.57
CA VAL A 56 8.75 -6.00 12.22
C VAL A 56 7.83 -5.17 11.34
N TYR A 57 6.52 -5.41 11.38
CA TYR A 57 5.54 -4.63 10.63
C TYR A 57 5.56 -3.14 10.99
N ASN A 58 5.66 -2.81 12.28
CA ASN A 58 5.74 -1.42 12.74
C ASN A 58 7.05 -0.75 12.28
N LEU A 59 8.17 -1.47 12.32
CA LEU A 59 9.46 -0.97 11.85
C LEU A 59 9.47 -0.76 10.34
N GLU A 60 8.90 -1.67 9.56
CA GLU A 60 8.74 -1.52 8.11
C GLU A 60 7.89 -0.28 7.77
N THR A 61 6.77 -0.10 8.48
CA THR A 61 5.88 1.06 8.30
C THR A 61 6.60 2.38 8.62
N GLU A 62 7.40 2.39 9.68
CA GLU A 62 8.19 3.57 10.07
C GLU A 62 9.32 3.85 9.07
N CYS A 63 9.99 2.81 8.55
CA CYS A 63 10.96 2.94 7.47
C CYS A 63 10.34 3.57 6.21
N ASP A 64 9.17 3.09 5.80
CA ASP A 64 8.45 3.65 4.65
C ASP A 64 8.10 5.12 4.86
N ARG A 65 7.61 5.47 6.06
CA ARG A 65 7.31 6.86 6.45
C ARG A 65 8.54 7.76 6.39
N LEU A 66 9.68 7.31 6.93
CA LEU A 66 10.93 8.06 6.91
C LEU A 66 11.49 8.23 5.49
N LYS A 67 11.37 7.20 4.64
CA LYS A 67 11.74 7.27 3.21
C LYS A 67 10.91 8.30 2.46
N GLU A 68 9.61 8.39 2.74
CA GLU A 68 8.74 9.41 2.16
C GLU A 68 9.17 10.82 2.59
N GLN A 69 9.43 11.03 3.89
CA GLN A 69 9.93 12.32 4.41
C GLN A 69 11.28 12.73 3.80
N LEU A 70 12.20 11.78 3.66
CA LEU A 70 13.49 12.02 3.00
C LEU A 70 13.31 12.43 1.53
N SER A 71 12.41 11.75 0.82
CA SER A 71 12.10 12.06 -0.58
C SER A 71 11.51 13.46 -0.74
N GLU A 72 10.62 13.87 0.18
CA GLU A 72 10.02 15.20 0.19
C GLU A 72 11.09 16.28 0.46
N ALA A 73 11.93 16.10 1.48
CA ALA A 73 13.01 17.03 1.80
C ALA A 73 14.01 17.17 0.63
N PHE A 74 14.38 16.04 -0.01
CA PHE A 74 15.25 16.06 -1.18
C PHE A 74 14.63 16.83 -2.35
N HIS A 75 13.34 16.63 -2.65
CA HIS A 75 12.64 17.40 -3.68
C HIS A 75 12.65 18.90 -3.39
N GLN A 76 12.43 19.31 -2.13
CA GLN A 76 12.48 20.71 -1.74
C GLN A 76 13.87 21.33 -2.01
N ILE A 77 14.95 20.61 -1.68
CA ILE A 77 16.33 21.05 -1.96
C ILE A 77 16.58 21.17 -3.46
N VAL A 78 16.16 20.18 -4.25
CA VAL A 78 16.35 20.19 -5.71
C VAL A 78 15.61 21.37 -6.33
N ILE A 79 14.38 21.65 -5.90
CA ILE A 79 13.58 22.79 -6.37
C ILE A 79 14.28 24.10 -6.00
N LYS A 80 14.72 24.25 -4.74
CA LYS A 80 15.47 25.44 -4.29
C LYS A 80 16.73 25.68 -5.11
N ASN A 81 17.61 24.68 -5.22
CA ASN A 81 18.86 24.78 -5.97
C ASN A 81 18.63 25.10 -7.45
N THR A 82 17.55 24.56 -8.03
CA THR A 82 17.18 24.85 -9.42
C THR A 82 16.70 26.29 -9.57
N ALA A 83 15.91 26.79 -8.63
CA ALA A 83 15.46 28.19 -8.61
C ALA A 83 16.65 29.16 -8.46
N GLU A 84 17.59 28.88 -7.55
CA GLU A 84 18.80 29.68 -7.37
C GLU A 84 19.65 29.75 -8.65
N ARG A 85 19.92 28.61 -9.29
CA ARG A 85 20.65 28.57 -10.56
C ARG A 85 19.95 29.33 -11.67
N SER A 86 18.63 29.22 -11.75
CA SER A 86 17.81 29.94 -12.74
C SER A 86 17.90 31.45 -12.52
N LEU A 87 17.93 31.89 -11.26
CA LEU A 87 18.05 33.30 -10.89
C LEU A 87 19.44 33.85 -11.25
N ASP A 88 20.51 33.10 -10.94
CA ASP A 88 21.89 33.44 -11.31
C ASP A 88 22.10 33.53 -12.84
N MET A 89 21.53 32.55 -13.57
CA MET A 89 21.53 32.57 -15.04
C MET A 89 20.79 33.78 -15.57
N SER A 90 19.59 34.06 -15.06
CA SER A 90 18.79 35.21 -15.48
C SER A 90 19.54 36.51 -15.25
N HIS A 91 20.19 36.67 -14.09
CA HIS A 91 20.98 37.86 -13.76
C HIS A 91 22.18 38.04 -14.69
N THR A 92 22.84 36.93 -15.06
CA THR A 92 23.97 36.92 -16.00
C THR A 92 23.52 37.25 -17.42
N VAL A 93 22.42 36.66 -17.88
CA VAL A 93 21.82 36.92 -19.19
C VAL A 93 21.40 38.38 -19.31
N ILE A 94 20.67 38.90 -18.31
CA ILE A 94 20.26 40.31 -18.24
C ILE A 94 21.47 41.24 -18.35
N LYS A 95 22.50 40.99 -17.54
CA LYS A 95 23.71 41.83 -17.51
C LYS A 95 24.45 41.85 -18.86
N ASN A 96 24.41 40.74 -19.59
CA ASN A 96 25.07 40.62 -20.89
C ASN A 96 24.24 41.15 -22.06
N LEU A 97 22.90 41.00 -22.01
CA LEU A 97 22.00 41.43 -23.09
C LEU A 97 21.73 42.94 -23.07
N PHE A 98 21.74 43.56 -21.88
CA PHE A 98 21.42 44.99 -21.72
C PHE A 98 22.60 45.76 -21.10
N PRO A 99 23.68 45.99 -21.84
CA PRO A 99 24.82 46.77 -21.36
C PRO A 99 24.46 48.26 -21.25
N GLU A 100 24.17 48.69 -20.02
CA GLU A 100 24.14 50.08 -19.54
C GLU A 100 23.33 51.14 -20.35
N ASP A 101 22.41 50.76 -21.24
CA ASP A 101 21.44 51.71 -21.78
C ASP A 101 20.31 51.95 -20.74
N PRO A 102 20.20 53.17 -20.17
CA PRO A 102 19.23 53.46 -19.11
C PRO A 102 17.77 53.30 -19.56
N ASP A 103 17.46 53.48 -20.85
CA ASP A 103 16.10 53.33 -21.35
C ASP A 103 15.70 51.85 -21.45
N GLU A 104 16.60 50.98 -21.92
CA GLU A 104 16.37 49.52 -21.97
C GLU A 104 16.31 48.90 -20.58
N GLN A 105 17.13 49.38 -19.64
CA GLN A 105 17.04 48.96 -18.23
C GLN A 105 15.67 49.25 -17.64
N THR A 106 15.08 50.41 -17.94
CA THR A 106 13.77 50.80 -17.41
C THR A 106 12.66 49.86 -17.89
N VAL A 107 12.65 49.50 -19.18
CA VAL A 107 11.69 48.54 -19.74
C VAL A 107 11.89 47.15 -19.13
N LEU A 108 13.14 46.72 -18.96
CA LEU A 108 13.44 45.44 -18.32
C LEU A 108 12.96 45.41 -16.86
N PHE A 109 13.18 46.47 -16.08
CA PHE A 109 12.71 46.54 -14.70
C PHE A 109 11.19 46.44 -14.61
N GLN A 110 10.45 47.05 -15.54
CA GLN A 110 8.98 46.93 -15.59
C GLN A 110 8.52 45.49 -15.86
N GLU A 111 9.17 44.78 -16.78
CA GLU A 111 8.83 43.37 -17.04
C GLU A 111 9.25 42.44 -15.89
N ILE A 112 10.35 42.74 -15.19
CA ILE A 112 10.74 42.02 -13.96
C ILE A 112 9.70 42.25 -12.86
N GLU A 113 9.26 43.49 -12.64
CA GLU A 113 8.24 43.82 -11.64
C GLU A 113 6.92 43.11 -11.95
N LYS A 114 6.49 43.14 -13.22
CA LYS A 114 5.30 42.42 -13.68
C LYS A 114 5.42 40.90 -13.49
N ARG A 115 6.59 40.31 -13.75
CA ARG A 115 6.85 38.89 -13.48
C ARG A 115 6.72 38.61 -11.98
N ASP A 116 7.31 39.45 -11.14
CA ASP A 116 7.31 39.27 -9.69
C ASP A 116 5.90 39.40 -9.11
N ASP A 117 5.06 40.28 -9.67
CA ASP A 117 3.63 40.39 -9.36
C ASP A 117 2.89 39.09 -9.71
N LEU A 118 3.10 38.54 -10.92
CA LEU A 118 2.48 37.29 -11.36
C LEU A 118 2.93 36.09 -10.50
N VAL A 119 4.22 36.02 -10.14
CA VAL A 119 4.74 34.99 -9.24
C VAL A 119 4.10 35.12 -7.86
N SER A 120 3.93 36.35 -7.36
CA SER A 120 3.26 36.59 -6.07
C SER A 120 1.80 36.16 -6.10
N GLU A 121 1.06 36.48 -7.17
CA GLU A 121 -0.33 36.03 -7.37
C GLU A 121 -0.43 34.50 -7.44
N PHE A 122 0.49 33.86 -8.16
CA PHE A 122 0.58 32.40 -8.22
C PHE A 122 0.83 31.79 -6.84
N LEU A 123 1.80 32.31 -6.08
CA LEU A 123 2.13 31.80 -4.75
C LEU A 123 0.96 31.94 -3.77
N LEU A 124 0.22 33.06 -3.83
CA LEU A 124 -1.00 33.25 -3.04
C LEU A 124 -2.08 32.23 -3.41
N THR A 125 -2.33 32.03 -4.71
CA THR A 125 -3.28 31.04 -5.20
C THR A 125 -2.88 29.62 -4.78
N PHE A 126 -1.59 29.31 -4.82
CA PHE A 126 -1.06 28.03 -4.37
C PHE A 126 -1.23 27.82 -2.87
N GLU A 127 -1.02 28.87 -2.06
CA GLU A 127 -1.26 28.84 -0.62
C GLU A 127 -2.76 28.61 -0.31
N GLU A 128 -3.66 29.22 -1.09
CA GLU A 128 -5.10 28.96 -0.99
C GLU A 128 -5.49 27.52 -1.37
N LEU A 129 -4.77 26.90 -2.32
CA LEU A 129 -4.99 25.50 -2.74
C LEU A 129 -4.49 24.48 -1.71
N ARG A 130 -3.46 24.82 -0.92
CA ARG A 130 -2.82 23.89 0.02
C ARG A 130 -3.80 23.27 1.05
N PRO A 131 -4.71 24.02 1.71
CA PRO A 131 -5.72 23.43 2.58
C PRO A 131 -6.62 22.40 1.91
N TYR A 132 -7.00 22.62 0.63
CA TYR A 132 -7.83 21.67 -0.11
C TYR A 132 -7.07 20.37 -0.41
N LEU A 133 -5.77 20.47 -0.72
CA LEU A 133 -4.92 19.30 -0.91
C LEU A 133 -4.85 18.46 0.38
N THR A 134 -4.66 19.12 1.54
CA THR A 134 -4.68 18.45 2.85
C THR A 134 -6.03 17.78 3.10
N TRP A 135 -7.13 18.49 2.85
CA TRP A 135 -8.48 17.95 3.00
C TRP A 135 -8.75 16.73 2.11
N ILE A 136 -8.26 16.74 0.86
CA ILE A 136 -8.35 15.59 -0.05
C ILE A 136 -7.58 14.39 0.54
N LYS A 137 -6.34 14.59 1.01
CA LYS A 137 -5.54 13.52 1.63
C LYS A 137 -6.22 12.93 2.88
N GLU A 138 -6.76 13.78 3.74
CA GLU A 138 -7.52 13.35 4.93
C GLU A 138 -8.77 12.56 4.54
N THR A 139 -9.50 13.03 3.52
CA THR A 139 -10.69 12.36 3.01
C THR A 139 -10.35 10.99 2.41
N GLU A 140 -9.25 10.88 1.67
CA GLU A 140 -8.75 9.63 1.12
C GLU A 140 -8.39 8.64 2.23
N ALA A 141 -7.67 9.09 3.26
CA ALA A 141 -7.34 8.27 4.43
C ALA A 141 -8.61 7.74 5.13
N ASN A 142 -9.61 8.59 5.35
CA ASN A 142 -10.90 8.20 5.94
C ASN A 142 -11.64 7.17 5.07
N ILE A 143 -11.62 7.33 3.74
CA ILE A 143 -12.21 6.35 2.81
C ILE A 143 -11.50 5.01 2.93
N MET A 144 -10.17 5.00 3.01
CA MET A 144 -9.39 3.76 3.15
C MET A 144 -9.68 3.04 4.46
N GLU A 145 -9.84 3.77 5.56
CA GLU A 145 -10.23 3.24 6.87
C GLU A 145 -11.62 2.58 6.81
N VAL A 146 -12.63 3.30 6.33
CA VAL A 146 -14.00 2.77 6.17
C VAL A 146 -14.03 1.56 5.25
N GLN A 147 -13.24 1.55 4.17
CA GLN A 147 -13.13 0.37 3.31
C GLN A 147 -12.48 -0.82 4.02
N SER A 148 -11.51 -0.57 4.91
CA SER A 148 -10.89 -1.61 5.74
C SER A 148 -11.90 -2.23 6.71
N GLU A 149 -12.67 -1.39 7.40
CA GLU A 149 -13.76 -1.82 8.29
C GLU A 149 -14.81 -2.63 7.52
N ASN A 150 -15.24 -2.15 6.35
CA ASN A 150 -16.20 -2.87 5.51
C ASN A 150 -15.67 -4.25 5.09
N ARG A 151 -14.39 -4.38 4.76
CA ARG A 151 -13.77 -5.68 4.47
C ARG A 151 -13.81 -6.60 5.69
N ALA A 152 -13.44 -6.09 6.87
CA ALA A 152 -13.45 -6.86 8.12
C ALA A 152 -14.88 -7.33 8.51
N LEU A 153 -15.88 -6.45 8.33
CA LEU A 153 -17.29 -6.78 8.53
C LEU A 153 -17.77 -7.84 7.53
N MET A 154 -17.44 -7.70 6.25
CA MET A 154 -17.79 -8.70 5.23
C MET A 154 -17.17 -10.06 5.54
N THR A 155 -15.92 -10.11 5.99
CA THR A 155 -15.29 -11.36 6.47
C THR A 155 -16.04 -11.95 7.66
N SER A 156 -16.46 -11.12 8.62
CA SER A 156 -17.24 -11.57 9.78
C SER A 156 -18.62 -12.10 9.39
N ILE A 157 -19.30 -11.47 8.44
CA ILE A 157 -20.59 -11.93 7.89
C ILE A 157 -20.42 -13.29 7.23
N VAL A 158 -19.43 -13.46 6.36
CA VAL A 158 -19.17 -14.74 5.69
C VAL A 158 -18.88 -15.84 6.71
N LYS A 159 -18.07 -15.57 7.74
CA LYS A 159 -17.80 -16.52 8.83
C LYS A 159 -19.06 -16.91 9.60
N ALA A 160 -19.92 -15.95 9.90
CA ALA A 160 -21.19 -16.20 10.57
C ALA A 160 -22.14 -17.04 9.70
N GLU A 161 -22.21 -16.76 8.41
CA GLU A 161 -23.02 -17.54 7.45
C GLU A 161 -22.52 -18.97 7.30
N THR A 162 -21.20 -19.19 7.21
CA THR A 162 -20.63 -20.53 7.13
C THR A 162 -20.91 -21.31 8.42
N ALA A 163 -20.72 -20.70 9.59
CA ALA A 163 -21.04 -21.32 10.87
C ALA A 163 -22.54 -21.65 11.00
N ALA A 164 -23.43 -20.78 10.52
CA ALA A 164 -24.87 -21.02 10.52
C ALA A 164 -25.26 -22.18 9.60
N LYS A 165 -24.65 -22.28 8.40
CA LYS A 165 -24.85 -23.39 7.46
C LYS A 165 -24.36 -24.72 8.05
N GLU A 166 -23.18 -24.74 8.67
CA GLU A 166 -22.64 -25.91 9.35
C GLU A 166 -23.53 -26.36 10.51
N ALA A 167 -24.02 -25.42 11.33
CA ALA A 167 -24.94 -25.72 12.41
C ALA A 167 -26.28 -26.27 11.91
N ALA A 168 -26.79 -25.78 10.77
CA ALA A 168 -28.00 -26.31 10.14
C ALA A 168 -27.81 -27.75 9.64
N LEU A 169 -26.70 -28.02 8.95
CA LEU A 169 -26.34 -29.37 8.49
C LEU A 169 -26.15 -30.34 9.66
N ALA A 170 -25.49 -29.90 10.74
CA ALA A 170 -25.32 -30.71 11.95
C ALA A 170 -26.66 -31.07 12.63
N ARG A 171 -27.61 -30.12 12.64
CA ARG A 171 -28.98 -30.36 13.14
C ARG A 171 -29.73 -31.36 12.27
N GLU A 172 -29.64 -31.22 10.95
CA GLU A 172 -30.28 -32.16 10.01
C GLU A 172 -29.69 -33.58 10.15
N ALA A 173 -28.35 -33.69 10.23
CA ALA A 173 -27.67 -34.96 10.46
C ALA A 173 -28.12 -35.61 11.78
N SER A 174 -28.22 -34.84 12.85
CA SER A 174 -28.69 -35.31 14.17
C SER A 174 -30.14 -35.81 14.10
N GLN A 175 -31.03 -35.09 13.41
CA GLN A 175 -32.43 -35.52 13.20
C GLN A 175 -32.51 -36.83 12.40
N ARG A 176 -31.66 -36.99 11.39
CA ARG A 176 -31.59 -38.21 10.58
C ARG A 176 -31.10 -39.41 11.39
N ILE A 177 -30.07 -39.24 12.21
CA ILE A 177 -29.57 -40.27 13.13
C ILE A 177 -30.67 -40.70 14.09
N GLN A 178 -31.34 -39.74 14.75
CA GLN A 178 -32.43 -40.05 15.68
C GLN A 178 -33.59 -40.80 15.01
N LYS A 179 -33.90 -40.48 13.74
CA LYS A 179 -34.91 -41.21 12.97
C LYS A 179 -34.47 -42.65 12.70
N LEU A 180 -33.24 -42.86 12.24
CA LEU A 180 -32.67 -44.19 11.98
C LEU A 180 -32.61 -45.03 13.25
N GLU A 181 -32.25 -44.45 14.40
CA GLU A 181 -32.25 -45.12 15.70
C GLU A 181 -33.65 -45.61 16.08
N ARG A 182 -34.69 -44.79 15.89
CA ARG A 182 -36.08 -45.20 16.13
C ARG A 182 -36.52 -46.32 15.20
N GLU A 183 -36.18 -46.22 13.91
CA GLU A 183 -36.48 -47.28 12.93
C GLU A 183 -35.76 -48.59 13.27
N ALA A 184 -34.50 -48.52 13.71
CA ALA A 184 -33.71 -49.66 14.15
C ALA A 184 -34.29 -50.30 15.42
N ALA A 185 -34.71 -49.48 16.40
CA ALA A 185 -35.37 -49.97 17.61
C ALA A 185 -36.67 -50.71 17.30
N VAL A 186 -37.52 -50.15 16.42
CA VAL A 186 -38.76 -50.83 15.97
C VAL A 186 -38.44 -52.13 15.24
N LYS A 187 -37.43 -52.14 14.37
CA LYS A 187 -36.98 -53.36 13.68
C LYS A 187 -36.47 -54.41 14.66
N SER A 188 -35.66 -54.02 15.64
CA SER A 188 -35.17 -54.91 16.70
C SER A 188 -36.33 -55.55 17.44
N ASP A 189 -37.30 -54.76 17.92
CA ASP A 189 -38.49 -55.26 18.61
C ASP A 189 -39.29 -56.25 17.73
N THR A 190 -39.40 -56.00 16.42
CA THR A 190 -40.08 -56.92 15.50
C THR A 190 -39.28 -58.20 15.27
N LEU A 191 -37.95 -58.12 15.18
CA LEU A 191 -37.05 -59.26 15.07
C LEU A 191 -37.11 -60.13 16.32
N ASP A 192 -37.09 -59.52 17.50
CA ASP A 192 -37.23 -60.24 18.78
C ASP A 192 -38.57 -60.97 18.87
N ARG A 193 -39.66 -60.33 18.41
CA ARG A 193 -40.98 -60.99 18.30
C ARG A 193 -40.98 -62.12 17.27
N GLN A 194 -40.32 -61.96 16.13
CA GLN A 194 -40.20 -63.00 15.12
C GLN A 194 -39.33 -64.16 15.60
N GLN A 195 -38.21 -63.90 16.27
CA GLN A 195 -37.33 -64.93 16.85
C GLN A 195 -38.03 -65.68 18.00
N ALA A 196 -38.79 -64.99 18.85
CA ALA A 196 -39.65 -65.63 19.85
C ALA A 196 -40.71 -66.54 19.21
N ALA A 197 -41.25 -66.17 18.03
CA ALA A 197 -42.16 -67.02 17.25
C ALA A 197 -41.44 -68.17 16.51
N SER A 198 -40.15 -68.01 16.20
CA SER A 198 -39.35 -68.96 15.41
C SER A 198 -38.56 -69.96 16.27
N ALA A 199 -38.57 -69.81 17.60
CA ALA A 199 -37.93 -70.72 18.57
C ALA A 199 -38.61 -72.12 18.70
N GLN A 200 -39.43 -72.51 17.72
CA GLN A 200 -39.74 -73.90 17.36
C GLN A 200 -39.14 -74.21 15.98
N GLY A 201 -37.83 -74.43 15.90
CA GLY A 201 -37.21 -74.80 14.62
C GLY A 201 -35.70 -74.59 14.57
N SER A 202 -34.98 -75.66 14.93
CA SER A 202 -33.65 -76.08 14.47
C SER A 202 -32.63 -75.08 13.88
N ASN A 203 -31.41 -75.17 14.43
CA ASN A 203 -30.09 -75.18 13.75
C ASN A 203 -29.93 -74.43 12.42
N SER A 204 -29.01 -73.46 12.38
CA SER A 204 -27.64 -73.62 11.81
C SER A 204 -27.07 -72.30 11.26
N ALA A 205 -25.84 -72.00 11.70
CA ALA A 205 -24.68 -71.47 10.96
C ALA A 205 -24.72 -70.15 10.14
N GLY A 206 -23.69 -69.32 10.41
CA GLY A 206 -23.09 -68.29 9.54
C GLY A 206 -23.83 -66.94 9.53
N PRO A 207 -23.16 -65.77 9.43
CA PRO A 207 -22.12 -65.52 8.42
C PRO A 207 -20.99 -64.53 8.80
N SER A 208 -20.10 -64.36 7.82
CA SER A 208 -19.04 -63.36 7.63
C SER A 208 -19.49 -61.90 7.68
N GLU A 209 -18.57 -60.97 7.96
CA GLU A 209 -18.18 -59.87 7.05
C GLU A 209 -17.14 -58.93 7.70
N ASP A 210 -15.98 -58.82 7.05
CA ASP A 210 -15.20 -57.58 6.93
C ASP A 210 -15.86 -56.74 5.81
N PRO A 211 -15.87 -55.38 5.81
CA PRO A 211 -14.61 -54.62 5.70
C PRO A 211 -14.55 -53.27 6.44
N HIS A 212 -13.33 -52.95 6.89
CA HIS A 212 -12.92 -51.63 7.36
C HIS A 212 -13.08 -50.55 6.27
N ALA A 213 -13.89 -49.53 6.56
CA ALA A 213 -14.03 -48.34 5.74
C ALA A 213 -12.94 -47.31 6.06
N MET A 214 -12.27 -46.87 4.99
CA MET A 214 -11.45 -45.67 4.84
C MET A 214 -12.02 -44.44 5.55
N THR A 215 -11.18 -43.76 6.32
CA THR A 215 -11.30 -42.32 6.57
C THR A 215 -9.97 -41.69 6.16
N ASP A 216 -9.95 -41.17 4.95
CA ASP A 216 -8.86 -40.37 4.39
C ASP A 216 -9.08 -38.92 4.82
N ASP A 217 -8.33 -38.48 5.84
CA ASP A 217 -8.34 -37.12 6.40
C ASP A 217 -7.27 -36.23 5.73
N GLY A 218 -7.11 -36.35 4.41
CA GLY A 218 -6.20 -35.53 3.60
C GLY A 218 -6.73 -34.13 3.25
N GLY A 219 -7.92 -33.75 3.72
CA GLY A 219 -8.62 -32.53 3.31
C GLY A 219 -8.12 -31.23 3.96
N SER A 220 -7.46 -31.33 5.11
CA SER A 220 -7.07 -30.14 5.90
C SER A 220 -5.75 -29.50 5.45
N GLN A 221 -4.82 -30.27 4.87
CA GLN A 221 -3.54 -29.73 4.39
C GLN A 221 -3.66 -28.99 3.05
N ARG A 222 -4.50 -29.48 2.12
CA ARG A 222 -4.74 -28.79 0.84
C ARG A 222 -5.37 -27.40 0.98
N ARG A 223 -6.24 -27.20 1.97
CA ARG A 223 -6.87 -25.89 2.20
C ARG A 223 -5.91 -24.81 2.69
N VAL A 224 -4.82 -25.21 3.36
CA VAL A 224 -3.79 -24.26 3.83
C VAL A 224 -2.88 -23.87 2.68
N GLU A 225 -2.44 -24.82 1.86
CA GLU A 225 -1.61 -24.56 0.67
C GLU A 225 -2.33 -23.67 -0.37
N GLU A 226 -3.63 -23.92 -0.60
CA GLU A 226 -4.46 -23.08 -1.48
C GLU A 226 -4.61 -21.64 -0.95
N SER A 227 -4.54 -21.44 0.38
CA SER A 227 -4.64 -20.12 1.00
C SER A 227 -3.33 -19.31 0.89
N GLU A 228 -2.17 -19.97 0.99
CA GLU A 228 -0.87 -19.31 0.85
C GLU A 228 -0.62 -18.86 -0.59
N GLU A 229 -0.99 -19.69 -1.57
CA GLU A 229 -0.88 -19.33 -2.99
C GLU A 229 -1.80 -18.16 -3.35
N ALA A 230 -3.02 -18.11 -2.79
CA ALA A 230 -3.93 -16.99 -2.97
C ALA A 230 -3.37 -15.67 -2.40
N ILE A 231 -2.75 -15.72 -1.22
CA ILE A 231 -2.12 -14.55 -0.57
C ILE A 231 -0.95 -14.02 -1.42
N LEU A 232 -0.06 -14.91 -1.88
CA LEU A 232 1.06 -14.51 -2.75
C LEU A 232 0.58 -13.90 -4.08
N THR A 233 -0.50 -14.43 -4.65
CA THR A 233 -1.09 -13.90 -5.89
C THR A 233 -1.67 -12.51 -5.68
N LEU A 234 -2.32 -12.25 -4.54
CA LEU A 234 -2.80 -10.92 -4.17
C LEU A 234 -1.67 -9.91 -3.98
N PHE A 235 -0.56 -10.28 -3.31
CA PHE A 235 0.59 -9.40 -3.16
C PHE A 235 1.25 -9.05 -4.49
N LYS A 236 1.42 -10.03 -5.40
CA LYS A 236 1.93 -9.77 -6.75
C LYS A 236 1.03 -8.82 -7.51
N TRP A 237 -0.29 -9.03 -7.47
CA TRP A 237 -1.26 -8.15 -8.11
C TRP A 237 -1.20 -6.72 -7.54
N TYR A 238 -1.12 -6.58 -6.22
CA TYR A 238 -1.03 -5.27 -5.57
C TYR A 238 0.26 -4.52 -5.95
N ARG A 239 1.41 -5.21 -5.98
CA ARG A 239 2.69 -4.61 -6.45
C ARG A 239 2.61 -4.16 -7.90
N ILE A 240 2.04 -4.97 -8.79
CA ILE A 240 1.87 -4.62 -10.21
C ILE A 240 0.94 -3.42 -10.35
N LYS A 241 -0.18 -3.41 -9.63
CA LYS A 241 -1.14 -2.29 -9.66
C LYS A 241 -0.52 -1.00 -9.13
N ARG A 242 0.23 -1.05 -8.02
CA ARG A 242 0.94 0.10 -7.47
C ARG A 242 2.00 0.63 -8.45
N ALA A 243 2.78 -0.26 -9.06
CA ALA A 243 3.77 0.13 -10.07
C ALA A 243 3.11 0.80 -11.28
N ARG A 244 1.99 0.25 -11.78
CA ARG A 244 1.21 0.87 -12.87
C ARG A 244 0.73 2.27 -12.50
N ASN A 245 0.13 2.42 -11.32
CA ASN A 245 -0.34 3.73 -10.84
C ASN A 245 0.80 4.75 -10.71
N MET A 246 1.97 4.33 -10.23
CA MET A 246 3.14 5.22 -10.12
C MET A 246 3.65 5.66 -11.50
N VAL A 247 3.65 4.76 -12.49
CA VAL A 247 4.04 5.09 -13.87
C VAL A 247 3.03 6.07 -14.48
N GLU A 248 1.72 5.84 -14.31
CA GLU A 248 0.68 6.77 -14.77
C GLU A 248 0.79 8.15 -14.09
N PHE A 249 1.07 8.18 -12.79
CA PHE A 249 1.29 9.43 -12.06
C PHE A 249 2.52 10.18 -12.57
N ALA A 250 3.68 9.53 -12.66
CA ALA A 250 4.92 10.13 -13.14
C ALA A 250 4.78 10.68 -14.56
N ARG A 251 4.06 9.94 -15.42
CA ARG A 251 3.69 10.35 -16.78
C ARG A 251 2.89 11.65 -16.78
N ASN A 252 1.83 11.74 -15.98
CA ASN A 252 1.00 12.94 -15.91
C ASN A 252 1.78 14.17 -15.42
N VAL A 253 2.66 13.97 -14.43
CA VAL A 253 3.55 15.03 -13.91
C VAL A 253 4.53 15.50 -15.00
N LEU A 254 5.18 14.57 -15.70
CA LEU A 254 6.10 14.89 -16.80
C LEU A 254 5.43 15.66 -17.93
N GLN A 255 4.22 15.26 -18.33
CA GLN A 255 3.44 15.97 -19.34
C GLN A 255 3.10 17.40 -18.89
N GLY A 256 2.67 17.57 -17.64
CA GLY A 256 2.40 18.89 -17.06
C GLY A 256 3.64 19.78 -17.10
N ILE A 257 4.79 19.28 -16.64
CA ILE A 257 6.06 20.03 -16.64
C ILE A 257 6.45 20.43 -18.07
N ILE A 258 6.37 19.53 -19.05
CA ILE A 258 6.73 19.85 -20.44
C ILE A 258 5.81 20.92 -21.01
N ILE A 259 4.49 20.81 -20.79
CA ILE A 259 3.51 21.79 -21.28
C ILE A 259 3.72 23.16 -20.61
N GLU A 260 3.96 23.20 -19.30
CA GLU A 260 4.13 24.45 -18.54
C GLU A 260 5.51 25.08 -18.74
N SER A 261 6.53 24.32 -19.16
CA SER A 261 7.89 24.82 -19.37
C SER A 261 8.04 25.82 -20.51
N GLY A 262 7.04 25.93 -21.40
CA GLY A 262 7.11 26.77 -22.60
C GLY A 262 8.12 26.29 -23.65
N ILE A 263 8.69 25.09 -23.48
CA ILE A 263 9.51 24.44 -24.50
C ILE A 263 8.60 24.09 -25.68
N ASP A 264 9.03 24.44 -26.89
CA ASP A 264 8.35 24.00 -28.12
C ASP A 264 8.69 22.53 -28.40
N TRP A 265 8.08 21.65 -27.61
CA TRP A 265 8.28 20.21 -27.68
C TRP A 265 7.79 19.61 -29.01
N ALA A 266 7.02 20.37 -29.81
CA ALA A 266 6.55 19.93 -31.11
C ALA A 266 7.61 20.10 -32.21
N GLU A 267 8.50 21.09 -32.07
CA GLU A 267 9.61 21.32 -33.01
C GLU A 267 10.89 20.55 -32.63
N ASP A 268 11.09 20.22 -31.36
CA ASP A 268 12.22 19.40 -30.91
C ASP A 268 11.89 17.89 -30.95
N GLU A 269 12.48 17.19 -31.92
CA GLU A 269 12.32 15.74 -32.14
C GLU A 269 12.55 14.90 -30.87
N ARG A 270 13.46 15.31 -29.99
CA ARG A 270 13.74 14.58 -28.74
C ARG A 270 12.61 14.72 -27.73
N TRP A 271 12.04 15.92 -27.60
CA TRP A 271 10.93 16.17 -26.68
C TRP A 271 9.61 15.64 -27.22
N MET A 272 9.44 15.66 -28.55
CA MET A 272 8.33 15.01 -29.22
C MET A 272 8.31 13.50 -28.96
N ASP A 273 9.46 12.82 -29.10
CA ASP A 273 9.57 11.39 -28.78
C ASP A 273 9.25 11.10 -27.32
N VAL A 274 9.70 11.95 -26.38
CA VAL A 274 9.37 11.82 -24.96
C VAL A 274 7.87 12.01 -24.71
N MET A 275 7.23 13.00 -25.34
CA MET A 275 5.80 13.26 -25.22
C MET A 275 4.94 12.15 -25.85
N LEU A 276 5.38 11.58 -26.98
CA LEU A 276 4.73 10.45 -27.64
C LEU A 276 4.90 9.16 -26.83
N SER A 277 6.09 8.90 -26.28
CA SER A 277 6.34 7.75 -25.39
C SER A 277 5.54 7.88 -24.09
N ALA A 278 5.42 9.10 -23.56
CA ALA A 278 4.50 9.43 -22.48
C ALA A 278 3.04 9.49 -22.96
N GLY A 279 2.73 9.22 -24.22
CA GLY A 279 1.40 9.22 -24.84
C GLY A 279 0.83 7.81 -25.04
N GLU A 280 1.68 6.79 -25.13
CA GLU A 280 1.27 5.40 -25.35
C GLU A 280 0.66 4.74 -24.09
N GLU A 281 -0.40 3.95 -24.25
CA GLU A 281 -1.00 3.14 -23.18
C GLU A 281 -0.16 1.89 -22.89
N ILE A 282 0.01 1.55 -21.59
CA ILE A 282 0.71 0.35 -21.09
C ILE A 282 -0.26 -0.79 -20.79
#